data_AF-A0ABD5VNC8-F1
#
_entry.id   AF-A0ABD5VNC8-F1
#
_cell.length_a   1.000
_cell.length_b   1.000
_cell.length_c   1.000
_cell.angle_alpha   90.00
_cell.angle_beta   90.00
_cell.angle_gamma   90.00
#
_symmetry.space_group_name_H-M   'P 1'
#
loop_
_entity.id
_entity.type
_entity.pdbx_description
1 polymer ?
#
loop_
_entity_poly.entity_id
_entity_poly.type
_entity_poly.pdbx_seq_one_letter_code
_entity_poly.pdbx_strand_id
1 'polypeptide(L)'
;MPSADDPLVAFVRRRTGDLLRGVARYDDEGVELLYLREDIPREEARSRAREMYENLTGSTAESGRLRDELGHQYASLQLREGGVVLRLRSGLGRGVVISLESAAARRLDTFVRECMRFVAAPNPVR
;
A
#
# COMPACT_ATOMS: atom_id res chain seq x y z
N MET A 1 13.50 1.03 18.74
CA MET A 1 12.07 1.37 18.51
C MET A 1 11.98 2.05 17.15
N PRO A 2 10.92 1.85 16.35
CA PRO A 2 10.70 2.65 15.15
C PRO A 2 10.74 4.15 15.52
N SER A 3 11.65 4.92 14.94
CA SER A 3 11.81 6.33 15.33
C SER A 3 10.64 7.13 14.77
N ALA A 4 9.85 7.74 15.66
CA ALA A 4 8.82 8.73 15.31
C ALA A 4 9.38 9.93 14.51
N ASP A 5 10.71 10.06 14.42
CA ASP A 5 11.45 11.12 13.75
C ASP A 5 11.65 10.89 12.25
N ASP A 6 11.11 9.81 11.67
CA ASP A 6 11.20 9.62 10.23
C ASP A 6 10.41 10.72 9.47
N PRO A 7 11.05 11.52 8.59
CA PRO A 7 10.39 12.64 7.93
C PRO A 7 9.18 12.23 7.09
N LEU A 8 9.20 11.03 6.52
CA LEU A 8 8.08 10.50 5.74
C LEU A 8 6.91 10.14 6.66
N VAL A 9 7.17 9.49 7.80
CA VAL A 9 6.14 9.20 8.79
C VAL A 9 5.50 10.50 9.28
N ALA A 10 6.31 11.50 9.63
CA ALA A 10 5.82 12.80 10.07
C ALA A 10 4.98 13.50 8.99
N PHE A 11 5.41 13.45 7.72
CA PHE A 11 4.66 14.00 6.59
C PHE A 11 3.30 13.31 6.42
N VAL A 12 3.29 11.97 6.38
CA VAL A 12 2.06 11.19 6.14
C VAL A 12 1.09 11.38 7.31
N ARG A 13 1.57 11.28 8.56
CA ARG A 13 0.74 11.53 9.76
C ARG A 13 0.12 12.91 9.74
N ARG A 14 0.87 13.96 9.39
CA ARG A 14 0.32 15.31 9.27
C ARG A 14 -0.76 15.42 8.19
N ARG A 15 -0.64 14.64 7.10
CA ARG A 15 -1.58 14.72 5.97
C ARG A 15 -2.84 13.89 6.19
N THR A 16 -2.74 12.75 6.87
CA THR A 16 -3.83 11.77 6.99
C THR A 16 -4.38 11.61 8.41
N GLY A 17 -3.70 12.16 9.41
CA GLY A 17 -4.06 12.02 10.83
C GLY A 17 -4.16 10.55 11.23
N ASP A 18 -5.23 10.23 11.95
CA ASP A 18 -5.52 8.90 12.52
C ASP A 18 -5.83 7.84 11.47
N LEU A 19 -5.98 8.23 10.20
CA LEU A 19 -6.16 7.31 9.09
C LEU A 19 -4.88 6.55 8.74
N LEU A 20 -3.71 6.96 9.27
CA LEU A 20 -2.46 6.24 9.08
C LEU A 20 -2.40 5.01 9.98
N ARG A 21 -2.32 3.83 9.35
CA ARG A 21 -2.20 2.55 10.04
C ARG A 21 -0.75 2.11 10.20
N GLY A 22 0.08 2.29 9.18
CA GLY A 22 1.47 1.85 9.25
C GLY A 22 2.32 2.32 8.08
N VAL A 23 3.63 2.40 8.31
CA VAL A 23 4.65 2.71 7.31
C VAL A 23 5.79 1.71 7.46
N ALA A 24 6.22 1.11 6.36
CA ALA A 24 7.37 0.23 6.34
C ALA A 24 8.26 0.50 5.14
N ARG A 25 9.58 0.45 5.34
CA ARG A 25 10.57 0.37 4.26
C ARG A 25 10.80 -1.08 3.91
N TYR A 26 11.05 -1.34 2.64
CA TYR A 26 11.50 -2.65 2.19
C TYR A 26 12.66 -2.51 1.22
N ASP A 27 13.52 -3.51 1.24
CA ASP A 27 14.61 -3.73 0.31
C ASP A 27 14.82 -5.23 0.10
N ASP A 28 15.93 -5.60 -0.54
CA ASP A 28 16.24 -7.00 -0.83
C ASP A 28 16.57 -7.83 0.44
N GLU A 29 16.82 -7.18 1.58
CA GLU A 29 17.16 -7.81 2.86
C GLU A 29 15.92 -8.01 3.75
N GLY A 30 14.85 -7.25 3.51
CA GLY A 30 13.56 -7.48 4.12
C GLY A 30 12.72 -6.23 4.32
N VAL A 31 12.03 -6.16 5.46
CA VAL A 31 11.09 -5.08 5.79
C VAL A 31 11.38 -4.47 7.16
N GLU A 32 11.56 -3.16 7.19
CA GLU A 32 11.69 -2.35 8.39
C GLU A 32 10.40 -1.57 8.65
N LEU A 33 9.76 -1.83 9.79
CA LEU A 33 8.58 -1.09 10.23
C LEU A 33 9.00 0.27 10.81
N LEU A 34 8.57 1.37 10.21
CA LEU A 34 8.86 2.75 10.65
C LEU A 34 7.74 3.34 11.51
N TYR A 35 6.52 2.88 11.31
CA TYR A 35 5.36 3.31 12.08
C TYR A 35 4.28 2.24 12.08
N LEU A 36 3.59 2.12 13.21
CA LEU A 36 2.38 1.32 13.36
C LEU A 36 1.46 2.04 14.35
N ARG A 37 0.18 2.12 14.01
CA ARG A 37 -0.85 2.65 14.91
C ARG A 37 -1.03 1.71 16.09
N GLU A 38 -1.25 2.28 17.27
CA GLU A 38 -1.19 1.56 18.55
C GLU A 38 -2.28 0.51 18.74
N ASP A 39 -3.42 0.66 18.04
CA ASP A 39 -4.54 -0.28 18.03
C ASP A 39 -4.28 -1.54 17.19
N ILE A 40 -3.18 -1.58 16.42
CA ILE A 40 -2.85 -2.72 15.57
C ILE A 40 -1.92 -3.67 16.34
N PRO A 41 -2.33 -4.93 16.56
CA PRO A 41 -1.47 -5.93 17.21
C PRO A 41 -0.15 -6.11 16.47
N ARG A 42 0.95 -6.12 17.22
CA ARG A 42 2.31 -6.19 16.64
C ARG A 42 2.57 -7.48 15.86
N GLU A 43 1.95 -8.59 16.26
CA GLU A 43 2.03 -9.87 15.55
C GLU A 43 1.33 -9.79 14.18
N GLU A 44 0.14 -9.18 14.15
CA GLU A 44 -0.61 -8.93 12.91
C GLU A 44 0.16 -7.98 11.98
N ALA A 45 0.83 -6.96 12.53
CA ALA A 45 1.67 -6.06 11.74
C ALA A 45 2.85 -6.75 11.07
N ARG A 46 3.49 -7.71 11.76
CA ARG A 46 4.62 -8.49 11.21
C ARG A 46 4.16 -9.44 10.11
N SER A 47 3.04 -10.12 10.31
CA SER A 47 2.40 -10.97 9.29
C SER A 47 1.99 -10.14 8.07
N ARG A 48 1.36 -8.98 8.27
CA ARG A 48 1.00 -8.05 7.18
C ARG A 48 2.23 -7.51 6.44
N ALA A 49 3.29 -7.14 7.16
CA ALA A 49 4.53 -6.67 6.55
C ALA A 49 5.17 -7.76 5.67
N ARG A 50 5.12 -9.02 6.11
CA ARG A 50 5.60 -10.19 5.36
C ARG A 50 4.74 -10.47 4.14
N GLU A 51 3.42 -10.50 4.29
CA GLU A 51 2.50 -10.67 3.15
C GLU A 51 2.65 -9.54 2.14
N MET A 52 2.85 -8.31 2.61
CA MET A 52 3.20 -7.18 1.74
C MET A 52 4.51 -7.49 1.00
N TYR A 53 5.59 -7.83 1.70
CA TYR A 53 6.87 -8.21 1.09
C TYR A 53 6.73 -9.28 -0.01
N GLU A 54 6.03 -10.37 0.28
CA GLU A 54 5.85 -11.48 -0.66
C GLU A 54 5.02 -11.06 -1.89
N ASN A 55 3.99 -10.22 -1.70
CA ASN A 55 3.24 -9.63 -2.81
C ASN A 55 4.07 -8.61 -3.61
N LEU A 56 5.04 -7.94 -2.98
CA LEU A 56 5.89 -6.93 -3.60
C LEU A 56 6.94 -7.56 -4.54
N THR A 57 7.43 -8.77 -4.21
CA THR A 57 8.41 -9.54 -4.99
C THR A 57 7.77 -10.40 -6.09
N GLY A 58 6.47 -10.70 -5.98
CA GLY A 58 5.72 -11.44 -7.03
C GLY A 58 5.25 -10.57 -8.21
N SER A 59 5.17 -9.25 -8.04
CA SER A 59 4.56 -8.31 -9.01
C SER A 59 5.57 -7.58 -9.92
N THR A 60 6.77 -8.11 -10.11
CA THR A 60 7.96 -7.31 -10.46
C THR A 60 8.19 -7.05 -11.95
N ALA A 61 7.27 -7.44 -12.83
CA ALA A 61 7.40 -7.11 -14.26
C ALA A 61 6.49 -5.93 -14.61
N GLU A 62 7.05 -4.72 -14.66
CA GLU A 62 6.47 -3.67 -15.52
C GLU A 62 6.42 -4.24 -16.94
N SER A 63 5.22 -4.32 -17.54
CA SER A 63 5.14 -4.73 -18.94
C SER A 63 5.84 -3.67 -19.79
N GLY A 64 6.73 -4.09 -20.69
CA GLY A 64 7.53 -3.16 -21.49
C GLY A 64 6.69 -2.11 -22.22
N ARG A 65 5.49 -2.50 -22.69
CA ARG A 65 4.55 -1.59 -23.37
C ARG A 65 4.08 -0.42 -22.50
N LEU A 66 3.70 -0.69 -21.25
CA LEU A 66 3.25 0.39 -20.36
C LEU A 66 4.40 1.34 -20.01
N ARG A 67 5.63 0.82 -19.89
CA ARG A 67 6.81 1.65 -19.66
C ARG A 67 7.09 2.57 -20.86
N ASP A 68 6.95 2.06 -22.07
CA ASP A 68 7.20 2.85 -23.29
C ASP A 68 6.14 3.95 -23.49
N GLU A 69 4.88 3.69 -23.10
CA GLU A 69 3.78 4.63 -23.26
C GLU A 69 3.63 5.63 -22.10
N LEU A 70 3.80 5.19 -20.85
CA LEU A 70 3.48 5.96 -19.65
C LEU A 70 4.70 6.27 -18.78
N GLY A 71 5.88 5.73 -19.13
CA GLY A 71 7.10 5.88 -18.37
C GLY A 71 7.22 4.91 -17.19
N HIS A 72 8.19 5.18 -16.31
CA HIS A 72 8.48 4.32 -15.17
C HIS A 72 7.40 4.39 -14.09
N GLN A 73 6.98 3.24 -13.55
CA GLN A 73 6.08 3.16 -12.43
C GLN A 73 6.74 3.69 -11.15
N TYR A 74 6.33 4.86 -10.69
CA TYR A 74 6.78 5.44 -9.41
C TYR A 74 6.06 4.86 -8.19
N ALA A 75 4.79 4.48 -8.36
CA ALA A 75 3.94 4.03 -7.27
C ALA A 75 2.87 3.06 -7.74
N SER A 76 2.31 2.29 -6.81
CA SER A 76 1.05 1.56 -7.01
C SER A 76 0.13 1.75 -5.82
N LEU A 77 -1.17 1.74 -6.07
CA LEU A 77 -2.20 1.89 -5.05
C LEU A 77 -3.14 0.69 -5.15
N GLN A 78 -3.39 0.06 -4.01
CA GLN A 78 -4.36 -1.04 -3.88
C GLN A 78 -5.47 -0.60 -2.95
N LEU A 79 -6.70 -0.61 -3.45
CA LEU A 79 -7.90 -0.48 -2.64
C LEU A 79 -8.35 -1.86 -2.21
N ARG A 80 -8.64 -2.00 -0.92
CA ARG A 80 -9.13 -3.23 -0.29
C ARG A 80 -10.34 -2.88 0.57
N GLU A 81 -11.18 -3.87 0.84
CA GLU A 81 -12.32 -3.71 1.73
C GLU A 81 -11.90 -3.10 3.07
N GLY A 82 -10.80 -3.61 3.63
CA GLY A 82 -10.28 -3.17 4.90
C GLY A 82 -9.40 -1.91 4.87
N GLY A 83 -9.03 -1.34 3.71
CA GLY A 83 -8.11 -0.19 3.69
C GLY A 83 -7.42 0.07 2.35
N VAL A 84 -6.44 0.98 2.37
CA VAL A 84 -5.62 1.33 1.20
C VAL A 84 -4.16 0.98 1.48
N VAL A 85 -3.49 0.42 0.47
CA VAL A 85 -2.04 0.21 0.48
C VAL A 85 -1.43 1.02 -0.66
N LEU A 86 -0.53 1.94 -0.32
CA LEU A 86 0.26 2.72 -1.26
C LEU A 86 1.70 2.22 -1.22
N ARG A 87 2.22 1.80 -2.37
CA ARG A 87 3.63 1.43 -2.57
C ARG A 87 4.32 2.56 -3.33
N LEU A 88 5.40 3.08 -2.78
CA LEU A 88 6.28 4.04 -3.45
C LEU A 88 7.61 3.34 -3.77
N ARG A 89 8.08 3.45 -5.01
CA ARG A 89 9.35 2.84 -5.45
C ARG A 89 10.47 3.86 -5.36
N SER A 90 11.61 3.45 -4.79
CA SER A 90 12.85 4.23 -4.77
C SER A 90 13.98 3.55 -5.56
N GLY A 91 13.71 2.39 -6.16
CA GLY A 91 14.67 1.61 -6.96
C GLY A 91 14.13 0.22 -7.32
N LEU A 92 14.98 -0.61 -7.90
CA LEU A 92 14.71 -2.05 -8.04
C LEU A 92 14.73 -2.69 -6.66
N GLY A 93 13.71 -3.49 -6.32
CA GLY A 93 13.62 -4.20 -5.04
C GLY A 93 13.37 -3.32 -3.80
N ARG A 94 13.41 -1.98 -3.92
CA ARG A 94 13.36 -1.06 -2.77
C ARG A 94 12.20 -0.09 -2.79
N GLY A 95 11.73 0.30 -1.62
CA GLY A 95 10.69 1.31 -1.52
C GLY A 95 10.07 1.45 -0.14
N VAL A 96 8.89 2.08 -0.13
CA VAL A 96 8.09 2.27 1.07
C VAL A 96 6.67 1.77 0.82
N VAL A 97 6.10 1.12 1.81
CA VAL A 97 4.67 0.81 1.87
C VAL A 97 4.01 1.64 2.97
N ILE A 98 2.88 2.25 2.61
CA ILE A 98 2.04 3.03 3.50
C ILE A 98 0.67 2.36 3.51
N SER A 99 0.17 2.04 4.70
CA SER A 99 -1.18 1.51 4.89
C SER A 99 -2.08 2.54 5.55
N LEU A 100 -3.28 2.70 5.01
CA LEU A 100 -4.24 3.73 5.40
C LEU A 100 -5.63 3.11 5.57
N GLU A 101 -6.49 3.79 6.33
CA GLU A 101 -7.94 3.59 6.26
C GLU A 101 -8.47 3.93 4.85
N SER A 102 -9.55 3.26 4.42
CA SER A 102 -10.21 3.56 3.13
C SER A 102 -10.68 5.02 3.03
N ALA A 103 -10.98 5.64 4.17
CA ALA A 103 -11.32 7.05 4.28
C ALA A 103 -10.17 8.00 3.86
N ALA A 104 -8.92 7.54 3.76
CA ALA A 104 -7.83 8.35 3.23
C ALA A 104 -7.92 8.52 1.70
N ALA A 105 -8.64 7.64 1.00
CA ALA A 105 -8.79 7.66 -0.45
C ALA A 105 -10.26 7.74 -0.90
N ARG A 106 -11.15 8.38 -0.12
CA ARG A 106 -12.62 8.35 -0.33
C ARG A 106 -13.07 8.54 -1.78
N ARG A 107 -12.50 9.52 -2.49
CA ARG A 107 -12.89 9.80 -3.88
C ARG A 107 -12.56 8.62 -4.82
N LEU A 108 -11.36 8.05 -4.66
CA LEU A 108 -10.93 6.90 -5.45
C LEU A 108 -11.65 5.61 -5.04
N ASP A 109 -11.87 5.40 -3.74
CA ASP A 109 -12.67 4.28 -3.22
C ASP A 109 -14.11 4.33 -3.78
N THR A 110 -14.73 5.50 -3.75
CA THR A 110 -16.07 5.71 -4.32
C THR A 110 -16.08 5.38 -5.81
N PHE A 111 -15.14 5.94 -6.58
CA PHE A 111 -15.03 5.69 -8.01
C PHE A 111 -14.84 4.20 -8.33
N VAL A 112 -13.95 3.50 -7.62
CA VAL A 112 -13.74 2.06 -7.85
C VAL A 112 -14.99 1.25 -7.50
N ARG A 113 -15.68 1.58 -6.40
CA ARG A 113 -16.96 0.93 -6.05
C ARG A 113 -18.02 1.15 -7.13
N GLU A 114 -18.07 2.33 -7.74
CA GLU A 114 -18.97 2.62 -8.86
C GLU A 114 -18.59 1.80 -10.10
N CYS A 115 -17.31 1.74 -10.48
CA CYS A 115 -16.84 0.88 -11.57
C CYS A 115 -17.18 -0.60 -11.34
N MET A 116 -17.03 -1.08 -10.10
CA MET A 116 -17.34 -2.47 -9.75
C MET A 116 -18.81 -2.83 -9.96
N ARG A 117 -19.75 -1.87 -9.89
CA ARG A 117 -21.16 -2.11 -10.23
C ARG A 117 -21.35 -2.52 -11.69
N PHE A 118 -20.43 -2.11 -12.58
CA PHE A 118 -20.47 -2.47 -14.00
C PHE A 118 -19.66 -3.74 -14.32
N VAL A 119 -18.66 -4.06 -13.49
CA VAL A 119 -17.87 -5.30 -13.62
C VAL A 119 -18.61 -6.50 -13.03
N ALA A 120 -19.40 -6.28 -11.97
CA ALA A 120 -20.24 -7.29 -11.35
C ALA A 120 -21.48 -7.60 -12.21
N ALA A 121 -21.30 -8.21 -13.37
CA ALA A 121 -22.33 -9.10 -13.89
C ALA A 121 -22.55 -10.23 -12.86
N PRO A 122 -23.80 -10.67 -12.62
CA PRO A 122 -24.07 -11.74 -11.65
C PRO A 122 -23.40 -13.01 -12.13
N ASN A 123 -22.30 -13.42 -11.50
CA ASN A 123 -21.74 -14.74 -11.75
C ASN A 123 -22.55 -15.75 -10.91
N PRO A 124 -23.27 -16.70 -11.52
CA PRO A 124 -23.98 -17.72 -10.78
C PRO A 124 -22.95 -18.63 -10.12
N VAL A 125 -22.94 -18.63 -8.79
CA VAL A 125 -22.19 -19.63 -8.01
C VAL A 125 -22.76 -21.00 -8.38
N ARG A 126 -21.92 -21.88 -8.92
CA ARG A 126 -22.12 -23.33 -8.93
C ARG A 126 -21.36 -23.92 -7.76
#